data_AF-A0A9D2C8R6-F1
#
_entry.id   AF-A0A9D2C8R6-F1
#
_cell.length_a   1.000
_cell.length_b   1.000
_cell.length_c   1.000
_cell.angle_alpha   90.00
_cell.angle_beta   90.00
_cell.angle_gamma   90.00
#
_symmetry.space_group_name_H-M   'P 1'
#
loop_
_entity.id
_entity.type
_entity.pdbx_description
1 polymer ?
#
loop_
_entity_poly.entity_id
_entity_poly.type
_entity_poly.pdbx_seq_one_letter_code
_entity_poly.pdbx_strand_id
1 'polypeptide(L)'
;MEKERKRKREKRSYGFVGNALWHWREQFTREPKAAASVLLLSAATVCLPLLSARLPKLVLQGLEEQWEIGRYAVSLLGLVAALALCNMLQAALRAYMRRMQGPFEDDFNLRLLKKRLRVDYEILESRKFNADAHAVYDSLYRPHSVVRDSSLIWQQSLAAAAGLLVYGLILLGQSPLIPLLVLVPALLVFFLKRWAMRRDHALRPAADEASSWSM
;
A
#
# COMPACT_ATOMS: atom_id res chain seq x y z
N MET A 1 29.94 -30.46 6.79
CA MET A 1 28.47 -30.27 6.71
C MET A 1 27.96 -28.89 7.16
N GLU A 2 28.58 -28.23 8.14
CA GLU A 2 28.13 -26.90 8.62
C GLU A 2 28.48 -25.74 7.66
N LYS A 3 29.67 -25.78 7.04
CA LYS A 3 30.09 -24.81 6.00
C LYS A 3 29.22 -24.86 4.73
N GLU A 4 28.67 -26.03 4.41
CA GLU A 4 27.78 -26.25 3.25
C GLU A 4 26.35 -25.75 3.51
N ARG A 5 25.85 -25.89 4.75
CA ARG A 5 24.61 -25.25 5.22
C ARG A 5 24.74 -23.72 5.28
N LYS A 6 25.91 -23.18 5.66
CA LYS A 6 26.19 -21.72 5.62
C LYS A 6 26.22 -21.19 4.18
N ARG A 7 26.90 -21.87 3.24
CA ARG A 7 26.90 -21.49 1.81
C ARG A 7 25.51 -21.56 1.14
N LYS A 8 24.66 -22.52 1.51
CA LYS A 8 23.27 -22.58 1.02
C LYS A 8 22.38 -21.42 1.55
N ARG A 9 22.71 -20.82 2.70
CA ARG A 9 22.00 -19.64 3.23
C ARG A 9 22.38 -18.34 2.51
N GLU A 10 23.62 -18.19 2.06
CA GLU A 10 24.10 -16.99 1.37
C GLU A 10 23.54 -16.81 -0.06
N LYS A 11 22.96 -17.86 -0.66
CA LYS A 11 22.36 -17.84 -2.01
C LYS A 11 20.84 -17.96 -2.03
N ARG A 12 20.13 -17.69 -0.91
CA ARG A 12 18.68 -17.54 -0.99
C ARG A 12 18.35 -16.16 -1.53
N SER A 13 18.24 -16.06 -2.85
CA SER A 13 17.56 -14.94 -3.50
C SER A 13 16.13 -14.92 -2.98
N TYR A 14 15.81 -13.95 -2.12
CA TYR A 14 14.48 -13.79 -1.58
C TYR A 14 13.55 -13.32 -2.70
N GLY A 15 12.67 -14.21 -3.16
CA GLY A 15 11.66 -13.86 -4.16
C GLY A 15 10.56 -12.97 -3.56
N PHE A 16 9.95 -12.14 -4.40
CA PHE A 16 8.86 -11.24 -4.02
C PHE A 16 7.74 -11.97 -3.27
N VAL A 17 7.29 -13.12 -3.79
CA VAL A 17 6.21 -13.92 -3.20
C VAL A 17 6.59 -14.44 -1.80
N GLY A 18 7.83 -14.89 -1.62
CA GLY A 18 8.30 -15.36 -0.32
C GLY A 18 8.34 -14.23 0.72
N ASN A 19 8.79 -13.04 0.30
CA ASN A 19 8.82 -11.86 1.16
C ASN A 19 7.42 -11.34 1.47
N ALA A 20 6.52 -11.35 0.50
CA ALA A 20 5.12 -10.97 0.68
C ALA A 20 4.42 -11.91 1.66
N LEU A 21 4.59 -13.23 1.49
CA LEU A 21 3.98 -14.23 2.36
C LEU A 21 4.54 -14.15 3.80
N TRP A 22 5.85 -13.92 3.92
CA TRP A 22 6.48 -13.68 5.21
C TRP A 22 5.95 -12.39 5.86
N HIS A 23 5.82 -11.30 5.11
CA HIS A 23 5.29 -10.02 5.61
C HIS A 23 3.86 -10.17 6.13
N TRP A 24 2.97 -10.79 5.36
CA TRP A 24 1.59 -11.05 5.80
C TRP A 24 1.52 -11.98 7.00
N ARG A 25 2.32 -13.05 7.01
CA ARG A 25 2.38 -13.95 8.17
C ARG A 25 2.85 -13.20 9.42
N GLU A 26 3.88 -12.37 9.29
CA GLU A 26 4.40 -11.58 10.41
C GLU A 26 3.35 -10.57 10.90
N GLN A 27 2.65 -9.90 9.98
CA GLN A 27 1.60 -8.94 10.29
C GLN A 27 0.42 -9.60 11.03
N PHE A 28 -0.07 -10.75 10.54
CA PHE A 28 -1.16 -11.48 11.19
C PHE A 28 -0.78 -12.07 12.55
N THR A 29 0.47 -12.52 12.71
CA THR A 29 0.93 -13.14 13.96
C THR A 29 1.11 -12.10 15.06
N ARG A 30 1.60 -10.91 14.72
CA ARG A 30 1.87 -9.86 15.71
C ARG A 30 0.68 -8.96 15.97
N GLU A 31 0.07 -8.45 14.90
CA GLU A 31 -0.95 -7.41 14.97
C GLU A 31 -2.15 -7.77 14.09
N PRO A 32 -2.96 -8.77 14.51
CA PRO A 32 -4.11 -9.23 13.72
C PRO A 32 -5.12 -8.10 13.48
N LYS A 33 -5.21 -7.12 14.39
CA LYS A 33 -6.05 -5.93 14.25
C LYS A 33 -5.54 -5.00 13.14
N ALA A 34 -4.22 -4.86 12.98
CA ALA A 34 -3.64 -4.07 11.90
C ALA A 34 -3.76 -4.78 10.53
N ALA A 35 -3.67 -6.11 10.50
CA ALA A 35 -3.94 -6.87 9.28
C ALA A 35 -5.43 -6.75 8.86
N ALA A 36 -6.35 -6.87 9.83
CA ALA A 36 -7.77 -6.69 9.58
C ALA A 36 -8.11 -5.27 9.12
N SER A 37 -7.47 -4.25 9.68
CA SER A 37 -7.69 -2.86 9.26
C SER A 37 -7.25 -2.59 7.82
N VAL A 38 -6.15 -3.21 7.36
CA VAL A 38 -5.71 -3.15 5.95
C VAL A 38 -6.77 -3.73 5.01
N LEU A 39 -7.35 -4.87 5.36
CA LEU A 39 -8.39 -5.54 4.56
C LEU A 39 -9.72 -4.78 4.57
N LEU A 40 -10.15 -4.28 5.73
CA LEU A 40 -11.35 -3.46 5.84
C LEU A 40 -11.19 -2.14 5.09
N LEU A 41 -10.00 -1.53 5.17
CA LEU A 41 -9.72 -0.27 4.49
C LEU A 41 -9.65 -0.46 2.97
N SER A 42 -9.09 -1.56 2.48
CA SER A 42 -9.10 -1.87 1.04
C SER A 42 -10.53 -2.08 0.53
N ALA A 43 -11.36 -2.83 1.25
CA ALA A 43 -12.78 -3.02 0.92
C ALA A 43 -13.55 -1.68 0.92
N ALA A 44 -13.42 -0.88 1.97
CA ALA A 44 -14.06 0.44 2.06
C ALA A 44 -13.63 1.35 0.90
N THR A 45 -12.36 1.32 0.52
CA THR A 45 -11.83 2.15 -0.59
C THR A 45 -12.41 1.76 -1.94
N VAL A 46 -12.78 0.49 -2.16
CA VAL A 46 -13.43 0.03 -3.39
C VAL A 46 -14.95 0.28 -3.37
N CYS A 47 -15.59 0.15 -2.20
CA CYS A 47 -17.03 0.36 -2.07
C CYS A 47 -17.44 1.84 -2.17
N LEU A 48 -16.61 2.76 -1.66
CA LEU A 48 -16.97 4.17 -1.55
C LEU A 48 -17.23 4.84 -2.91
N PRO A 49 -16.40 4.63 -3.95
CA PRO A 49 -16.69 5.16 -5.29
C PRO A 49 -17.95 4.55 -5.92
N LEU A 50 -18.29 3.29 -5.61
CA LEU A 50 -19.52 2.66 -6.10
C LEU A 50 -20.76 3.31 -5.47
N LEU A 51 -20.71 3.60 -4.18
CA LEU A 51 -21.78 4.31 -3.48
C LEU A 51 -21.90 5.75 -4.00
N SER A 52 -20.77 6.44 -4.22
CA SER A 52 -20.81 7.81 -4.75
C SER A 52 -21.33 7.86 -6.18
N ALA A 53 -21.08 6.83 -7.00
CA ALA A 53 -21.63 6.73 -8.34
C ALA A 53 -23.16 6.48 -8.34
N ARG A 54 -23.72 5.92 -7.26
CA ARG A 54 -25.17 5.71 -7.13
C ARG A 54 -25.95 6.96 -6.72
N LEU A 55 -25.30 7.96 -6.11
CA LEU A 55 -25.94 9.24 -5.77
C LEU A 55 -26.66 9.88 -6.98
N PRO A 56 -25.94 10.21 -8.08
CA PRO A 56 -26.57 10.86 -9.22
C PRO A 56 -27.64 9.97 -9.86
N LYS A 57 -27.44 8.65 -9.87
CA LYS A 57 -28.43 7.70 -10.39
C LYS A 57 -29.74 7.72 -9.59
N LEU A 58 -29.68 7.72 -8.26
CA LEU A 58 -30.88 7.79 -7.42
C LEU A 58 -31.61 9.13 -7.55
N VAL A 59 -30.87 10.22 -7.66
CA VAL A 59 -31.47 11.55 -7.88
C VAL A 59 -32.23 11.58 -9.21
N LEU A 60 -31.61 11.05 -10.28
CA LEU A 60 -32.27 10.94 -11.60
C LEU A 60 -33.49 10.02 -11.55
N GLN A 61 -33.36 8.82 -10.97
CA GLN A 61 -34.49 7.88 -10.86
C GLN A 61 -35.65 8.46 -10.05
N GLY A 62 -35.36 9.12 -8.92
CA GLY A 62 -36.41 9.75 -8.11
C GLY A 62 -37.15 10.87 -8.84
N LEU A 63 -36.47 11.56 -9.76
CA LEU A 63 -37.06 12.60 -10.60
C LEU A 63 -37.84 12.02 -11.79
N GLU A 64 -37.29 11.00 -12.45
CA GLU A 64 -37.90 10.32 -13.61
C GLU A 64 -39.16 9.54 -13.22
N GLU A 65 -39.14 8.84 -12.09
CA GLU A 65 -40.25 8.01 -11.60
C GLU A 65 -41.22 8.78 -10.69
N GLN A 66 -41.03 10.11 -10.54
CA GLN A 66 -41.86 11.00 -9.72
C GLN A 66 -42.13 10.44 -8.31
N TRP A 67 -41.08 10.07 -7.60
CA TRP A 67 -41.22 9.46 -6.28
C TRP A 67 -41.94 10.40 -5.30
N GLU A 68 -42.76 9.80 -4.41
CA GLU A 68 -43.29 10.50 -3.25
C GLU A 68 -42.15 11.12 -2.45
N ILE A 69 -42.29 12.41 -2.09
CA ILE A 69 -41.25 13.22 -1.44
C ILE A 69 -40.69 12.51 -0.19
N GLY A 70 -41.54 11.82 0.58
CA GLY A 70 -41.12 11.05 1.76
C GLY A 70 -40.19 9.88 1.42
N ARG A 71 -40.53 9.07 0.40
CA ARG A 71 -39.70 7.94 -0.05
C ARG A 71 -38.39 8.42 -0.67
N TYR A 72 -38.45 9.51 -1.43
CA TYR A 72 -37.29 10.16 -2.00
C TYR A 72 -36.33 10.69 -0.92
N ALA A 73 -36.85 11.41 0.07
CA ALA A 73 -36.05 11.94 1.17
C ALA A 73 -35.37 10.82 1.99
N VAL A 74 -36.11 9.76 2.34
CA VAL A 74 -35.57 8.64 3.12
C VAL A 74 -34.47 7.89 2.36
N SER A 75 -34.68 7.61 1.07
CA SER A 75 -33.68 6.91 0.25
C SER A 75 -32.41 7.74 0.03
N LEU A 76 -32.57 9.04 -0.25
CA LEU A 76 -31.44 9.96 -0.41
C LEU A 76 -30.66 10.13 0.89
N LEU A 77 -31.35 10.42 2.01
CA LEU A 77 -30.72 10.56 3.32
C LEU A 77 -30.07 9.26 3.78
N GLY A 78 -30.70 8.11 3.52
CA GLY A 78 -30.12 6.79 3.81
C GLY A 78 -28.80 6.56 3.06
N LEU A 79 -28.74 6.92 1.78
CA LEU A 79 -27.51 6.77 1.01
C LEU A 79 -26.42 7.78 1.43
N VAL A 80 -26.79 9.02 1.74
CA VAL A 80 -25.86 10.03 2.30
C VAL A 80 -25.32 9.57 3.65
N ALA A 81 -26.17 9.02 4.53
CA ALA A 81 -25.75 8.46 5.82
C ALA A 81 -24.78 7.28 5.63
N ALA A 82 -25.07 6.37 4.69
CA ALA A 82 -24.17 5.26 4.36
C ALA A 82 -22.80 5.76 3.86
N LEU A 83 -22.78 6.79 3.00
CA LEU A 83 -21.54 7.42 2.54
C LEU A 83 -20.78 8.08 3.67
N ALA A 84 -21.46 8.79 4.57
CA ALA A 84 -20.83 9.41 5.74
C ALA A 84 -20.19 8.35 6.65
N LEU A 85 -20.92 7.27 6.95
CA LEU A 85 -20.41 6.15 7.75
C LEU A 85 -19.20 5.48 7.10
N CYS A 86 -19.24 5.22 5.79
CA CYS A 86 -18.11 4.66 5.06
C CYS A 86 -16.88 5.60 5.10
N ASN A 87 -17.07 6.91 4.92
CA ASN A 87 -15.99 7.90 4.99
C ASN A 87 -15.38 7.98 6.40
N MET A 88 -16.22 8.00 7.45
CA MET A 88 -15.77 8.01 8.84
C MET A 88 -14.98 6.74 9.17
N LEU A 89 -15.47 5.58 8.75
CA LEU A 89 -14.77 4.31 8.92
C LEU A 89 -13.43 4.29 8.18
N GLN A 90 -13.39 4.79 6.94
CA GLN A 90 -12.15 4.92 6.18
C GLN A 90 -11.13 5.83 6.89
N ALA A 91 -11.59 6.98 7.41
CA ALA A 91 -10.74 7.91 8.14
C ALA A 91 -10.22 7.30 9.45
N ALA A 92 -11.08 6.62 10.22
CA ALA A 92 -10.72 5.94 11.45
C ALA A 92 -9.69 4.84 11.22
N LEU A 93 -9.88 4.00 10.19
CA LEU A 93 -8.93 2.94 9.84
C LEU A 93 -7.59 3.51 9.38
N ARG A 94 -7.58 4.59 8.59
CA ARG A 94 -6.33 5.28 8.19
C ARG A 94 -5.60 5.87 9.39
N ALA A 95 -6.33 6.51 10.31
CA ALA A 95 -5.75 7.05 11.52
C ALA A 95 -5.15 5.95 12.41
N TYR A 96 -5.87 4.84 12.56
CA TYR A 96 -5.38 3.66 13.29
C TYR A 96 -4.13 3.07 12.65
N MET A 97 -4.12 2.88 11.32
CA MET A 97 -2.94 2.37 10.61
C MET A 97 -1.72 3.27 10.79
N ARG A 98 -1.88 4.60 10.66
CA ARG A 98 -0.79 5.56 10.92
C ARG A 98 -0.27 5.48 12.35
N ARG A 99 -1.17 5.35 13.33
CA ARG A 99 -0.78 5.21 14.75
C ARG A 99 0.00 3.92 15.00
N MET A 100 -0.32 2.84 14.29
CA MET A 100 0.35 1.55 14.43
C MET A 100 1.70 1.46 13.71
N GLN A 101 2.13 2.49 12.96
CA GLN A 101 3.45 2.50 12.33
C GLN A 101 4.59 2.60 13.36
N GLY A 102 4.44 3.44 14.39
CA GLY A 102 5.46 3.60 15.43
C GLY A 102 5.74 2.32 16.22
N PRO A 103 4.72 1.67 16.82
CA PRO A 103 4.90 0.40 17.52
C PRO A 103 5.53 -0.69 16.65
N PHE A 104 5.22 -0.71 15.35
CA PHE A 104 5.83 -1.64 14.40
C PHE A 104 7.33 -1.41 14.23
N GLU A 105 7.78 -0.16 14.11
CA GLU A 105 9.20 0.20 14.03
C GLU A 105 9.96 -0.21 15.30
N ASP A 106 9.41 0.12 16.46
CA ASP A 106 10.02 -0.15 17.77
C ASP A 106 10.25 -1.66 17.97
N ASP A 107 9.31 -2.47 17.52
CA ASP A 107 9.36 -3.93 17.65
C ASP A 107 10.48 -4.54 16.79
N PHE A 108 10.69 -4.01 15.58
CA PHE A 108 11.80 -4.40 14.71
C PHE A 108 13.14 -3.91 15.26
N ASN A 109 13.18 -2.68 15.78
CA ASN A 109 14.37 -2.12 16.40
C ASN A 109 14.79 -2.93 17.64
N LEU A 110 13.83 -3.32 18.48
CA LEU A 110 14.10 -4.17 19.65
C LEU A 110 14.68 -5.54 19.26
N ARG A 111 14.21 -6.13 18.16
CA ARG A 111 14.78 -7.38 17.62
C ARG A 111 16.19 -7.19 17.10
N LEU A 112 16.44 -6.09 16.39
CA LEU A 112 17.78 -5.74 15.92
C LEU A 112 18.74 -5.58 17.10
N LEU A 113 18.33 -4.83 18.14
CA LEU A 113 19.12 -4.62 19.36
C LEU A 113 19.39 -5.93 20.10
N LYS A 114 18.35 -6.75 20.33
CA LYS A 114 18.50 -8.08 20.95
C LYS A 114 19.43 -8.98 20.15
N LYS A 115 19.43 -8.88 18.82
CA LYS A 115 20.33 -9.65 17.98
C LYS A 115 21.78 -9.17 18.13
N ARG A 116 22.02 -7.85 18.14
CA ARG A 116 23.36 -7.28 18.36
C ARG A 116 23.94 -7.68 19.72
N LEU A 117 23.12 -7.72 20.77
CA LEU A 117 23.54 -8.12 22.12
C LEU A 117 23.88 -9.61 22.27
N ARG A 118 23.43 -10.47 21.34
CA ARG A 118 23.62 -11.94 21.41
C ARG A 118 24.72 -12.46 20.51
N VAL A 119 25.35 -11.59 19.74
CA VAL A 119 26.33 -11.95 18.72
C VAL A 119 27.73 -11.73 19.28
N ASP A 120 28.65 -12.66 19.01
CA ASP A 120 30.04 -12.57 19.46
C ASP A 120 30.73 -11.31 18.92
N TYR A 121 31.70 -10.79 19.66
CA TYR A 121 32.42 -9.55 19.32
C TYR A 121 33.02 -9.58 17.91
N GLU A 122 33.62 -10.71 17.49
CA GLU A 122 34.21 -10.86 16.15
C GLU A 122 33.18 -10.65 15.02
N ILE A 123 31.93 -11.07 15.23
CA ILE A 123 30.86 -10.90 14.26
C ILE A 123 30.28 -9.49 14.35
N LEU A 124 30.21 -8.92 15.55
CA LEU A 124 29.72 -7.55 15.78
C LEU A 124 30.62 -6.50 15.10
N GLU A 125 31.93 -6.69 15.12
CA GLU A 125 32.90 -5.82 14.44
C GLU A 125 32.97 -6.07 12.93
N SER A 126 32.39 -7.17 12.44
CA SER A 126 32.44 -7.48 11.03
C SER A 126 31.73 -6.42 10.18
N ARG A 127 32.39 -5.98 9.11
CA ARG A 127 31.86 -4.96 8.18
C ARG A 127 30.54 -5.41 7.54
N LYS A 128 30.39 -6.71 7.26
CA LYS A 128 29.18 -7.30 6.68
C LYS A 128 27.99 -7.18 7.64
N PHE A 129 28.17 -7.52 8.91
CA PHE A 129 27.09 -7.44 9.90
C PHE A 129 26.65 -6.00 10.15
N ASN A 130 27.60 -5.06 10.23
CA ASN A 130 27.26 -3.64 10.37
C ASN A 130 26.55 -3.09 9.12
N ALA A 131 26.98 -3.46 7.91
CA ALA A 131 26.29 -3.08 6.68
C ALA A 131 24.84 -3.62 6.63
N ASP A 132 24.63 -4.87 7.02
CA ASP A 132 23.30 -5.47 7.10
C ASP A 132 22.43 -4.77 8.17
N ALA A 133 23.01 -4.45 9.33
CA ALA A 133 22.31 -3.72 10.40
C ALA A 133 21.93 -2.29 9.96
N HIS A 134 22.83 -1.60 9.26
CA HIS A 134 22.54 -0.29 8.66
C HIS A 134 21.44 -0.38 7.61
N ALA A 135 21.45 -1.40 6.74
CA ALA A 135 20.39 -1.60 5.75
C ALA A 135 19.02 -1.83 6.41
N VAL A 136 18.97 -2.58 7.52
CA VAL A 136 17.74 -2.76 8.31
C VAL A 136 17.30 -1.42 8.92
N TYR A 137 18.21 -0.67 9.52
CA TYR A 137 17.91 0.62 10.12
C TYR A 137 17.39 1.62 9.08
N ASP A 138 18.05 1.73 7.93
CA ASP A 138 17.61 2.55 6.80
C ASP A 138 16.24 2.12 6.29
N SER A 139 15.97 0.82 6.24
CA SER A 139 14.67 0.31 5.79
C SER A 139 13.51 0.65 6.74
N LEU A 140 13.79 1.03 7.99
CA LEU A 140 12.82 1.39 9.02
C LEU A 140 12.68 2.91 9.16
N TYR A 141 13.79 3.63 9.27
CA TYR A 141 13.80 5.03 9.70
C TYR A 141 13.99 6.07 8.58
N ARG A 142 14.41 5.66 7.38
CA ARG A 142 14.59 6.60 6.27
C ARG A 142 13.26 7.24 5.86
N PRO A 143 13.24 8.52 5.44
CA PRO A 143 12.06 9.11 4.81
C PRO A 143 11.58 8.21 3.64
N HIS A 144 10.32 7.78 3.69
CA HIS A 144 9.71 6.80 2.76
C HIS A 144 10.24 5.36 2.90
N SER A 145 10.53 4.93 4.13
CA SER A 145 10.89 3.55 4.45
C SER A 145 9.81 2.56 4.01
N VAL A 146 10.19 1.69 3.07
CA VAL A 146 9.30 0.67 2.49
C VAL A 146 8.73 -0.27 3.54
N VAL A 147 9.49 -0.56 4.61
CA VAL A 147 9.06 -1.48 5.68
C VAL A 147 8.06 -0.80 6.61
N ARG A 148 8.27 0.47 6.98
CA ARG A 148 7.32 1.26 7.78
C ARG A 148 6.00 1.48 7.06
N ASP A 149 6.08 1.88 5.79
CA ASP A 149 4.92 2.20 4.97
C ASP A 149 4.33 0.94 4.30
N SER A 150 4.87 -0.24 4.59
CA SER A 150 4.50 -1.51 3.97
C SER A 150 3.02 -1.83 4.09
N SER A 151 2.40 -1.59 5.26
CA SER A 151 0.98 -1.85 5.49
C SER A 151 0.09 -0.98 4.61
N LEU A 152 0.47 0.29 4.41
CA LEU A 152 -0.23 1.22 3.53
C LEU A 152 -0.02 0.86 2.06
N ILE A 153 1.21 0.50 1.66
CA ILE A 153 1.53 0.04 0.31
C ILE A 153 0.70 -1.21 -0.03
N TRP A 154 0.61 -2.17 0.89
CA TRP A 154 -0.23 -3.36 0.72
C TRP A 154 -1.70 -3.02 0.64
N GLN A 155 -2.19 -2.10 1.48
CA GLN A 155 -3.57 -1.64 1.40
C GLN A 155 -3.90 -1.03 0.04
N GLN A 156 -3.04 -0.14 -0.47
CA GLN A 156 -3.21 0.51 -1.77
C GLN A 156 -3.14 -0.50 -2.91
N SER A 157 -2.20 -1.45 -2.84
CA SER A 157 -2.05 -2.51 -3.84
C SER A 157 -3.28 -3.42 -3.89
N LEU A 158 -3.79 -3.83 -2.73
CA LEU A 158 -5.01 -4.62 -2.62
C LEU A 158 -6.24 -3.85 -3.12
N ALA A 159 -6.38 -2.58 -2.73
CA ALA A 159 -7.48 -1.73 -3.18
C ALA A 159 -7.45 -1.52 -4.70
N ALA A 160 -6.26 -1.32 -5.28
CA ALA A 160 -6.09 -1.19 -6.73
C ALA A 160 -6.42 -2.50 -7.46
N ALA A 161 -5.95 -3.65 -6.96
CA ALA A 161 -6.26 -4.96 -7.54
C ALA A 161 -7.75 -5.29 -7.45
N ALA A 162 -8.36 -5.10 -6.28
CA ALA A 162 -9.79 -5.29 -6.08
C ALA A 162 -10.62 -4.31 -6.91
N GLY A 163 -10.21 -3.04 -7.00
CA GLY A 163 -10.83 -2.04 -7.86
C GLY A 163 -10.76 -2.43 -9.34
N LEU A 164 -9.60 -2.87 -9.82
CA LEU A 164 -9.43 -3.36 -11.20
C LEU A 164 -10.39 -4.52 -11.48
N LEU A 165 -10.50 -5.49 -10.56
CA LEU A 165 -11.41 -6.62 -10.71
C LEU A 165 -12.88 -6.17 -10.70
N VAL A 166 -13.31 -5.43 -9.68
CA VAL A 166 -14.71 -5.04 -9.51
C VAL A 166 -15.15 -4.10 -10.64
N TYR A 167 -14.42 -3.01 -10.88
CA TYR A 167 -14.77 -2.06 -11.94
C TYR A 167 -14.57 -2.68 -13.32
N GLY A 168 -13.52 -3.48 -13.52
CA GLY A 168 -13.29 -4.19 -14.77
C GLY A 168 -14.43 -5.13 -15.12
N LEU A 169 -14.91 -5.94 -14.16
CA LEU A 169 -16.05 -6.84 -14.36
C LEU A 169 -17.35 -6.09 -14.65
N ILE A 170 -17.62 -4.99 -13.91
CA ILE A 170 -18.80 -4.15 -14.16
C ILE A 170 -18.76 -3.55 -15.58
N LEU A 171 -17.61 -3.06 -16.01
CA LEU A 171 -17.42 -2.47 -17.34
C LEU A 171 -17.56 -3.52 -18.47
N LEU A 172 -16.96 -4.70 -18.29
CA LEU A 172 -17.09 -5.81 -19.24
C LEU A 172 -18.54 -6.26 -19.42
N GLY A 173 -19.35 -6.16 -18.37
CA GLY A 173 -20.79 -6.45 -18.43
C GLY A 173 -21.60 -5.45 -19.26
N GLN A 174 -21.11 -4.21 -19.45
CA GLN A 174 -21.80 -3.20 -20.28
C GLN A 174 -21.33 -3.23 -21.73
N SER A 175 -20.02 -3.24 -21.95
CA SER A 175 -19.43 -3.35 -23.29
C SER A 175 -17.94 -3.64 -23.17
N PRO A 176 -17.39 -4.57 -23.99
CA PRO A 176 -15.96 -4.89 -23.99
C PRO A 176 -15.08 -3.73 -24.50
N LEU A 177 -15.65 -2.73 -25.17
CA LEU A 177 -14.92 -1.56 -25.69
C LEU A 177 -14.56 -0.53 -24.60
N ILE A 178 -15.38 -0.42 -23.55
CA ILE A 178 -15.17 0.58 -22.49
C ILE A 178 -13.88 0.30 -21.69
N PRO A 179 -13.59 -0.94 -21.26
CA PRO A 179 -12.31 -1.26 -20.63
C PRO A 179 -11.12 -0.89 -21.52
N LEU A 180 -11.19 -1.19 -22.82
CA LEU A 180 -10.12 -0.88 -23.77
C LEU A 180 -9.82 0.64 -23.81
N LEU A 181 -10.87 1.44 -23.84
CA LEU A 181 -10.78 2.91 -23.89
C LEU A 181 -10.17 3.50 -22.61
N VAL A 182 -10.38 2.87 -21.45
CA VAL A 182 -9.73 3.24 -20.19
C VAL A 182 -8.28 2.74 -20.12
N LEU A 183 -7.99 1.59 -20.73
CA LEU A 183 -6.67 0.94 -20.66
C LEU A 183 -5.62 1.69 -21.49
N VAL A 184 -5.99 2.23 -22.64
CA VAL A 184 -5.10 3.02 -23.52
C VAL A 184 -4.47 4.23 -22.80
N PRO A 185 -5.22 5.17 -22.20
CA PRO A 185 -4.64 6.30 -21.48
C PRO A 185 -3.88 5.87 -20.23
N ALA A 186 -4.31 4.81 -19.54
CA ALA A 186 -3.60 4.28 -18.37
C ALA A 186 -2.21 3.75 -18.74
N LEU A 187 -2.09 3.01 -19.85
CA LEU A 187 -0.80 2.55 -20.37
C LEU A 187 0.08 3.72 -20.79
N LEU A 188 -0.49 4.72 -21.47
CA LEU A 188 0.25 5.90 -21.90
C LEU A 188 0.85 6.65 -20.70
N VAL A 189 0.07 6.89 -19.65
CA VAL A 189 0.56 7.48 -18.39
C VAL A 189 1.63 6.62 -17.75
N PHE A 190 1.47 5.30 -17.74
CA PHE A 190 2.48 4.38 -17.19
C PHE A 190 3.82 4.49 -17.94
N PHE A 191 3.80 4.47 -19.28
CA PHE A 191 5.00 4.61 -20.10
C PHE A 191 5.66 5.98 -19.93
N LEU A 192 4.87 7.06 -19.91
CA LEU A 192 5.39 8.41 -19.67
C LEU A 192 6.05 8.53 -18.30
N LYS A 193 5.40 8.03 -17.23
CA LYS A 193 6.00 8.03 -15.89
C LYS A 193 7.29 7.22 -15.84
N ARG A 194 7.31 6.04 -16.48
CA ARG A 194 8.51 5.20 -16.53
C ARG A 194 9.65 5.89 -17.27
N TRP A 195 9.35 6.57 -18.36
CA TRP A 195 10.33 7.35 -19.10
C TRP A 195 10.84 8.55 -18.30
N ALA A 196 9.95 9.31 -17.66
CA ALA A 196 10.30 10.43 -16.81
C ALA A 196 11.22 10.00 -15.64
N MET A 197 10.92 8.89 -14.97
CA MET A 197 11.76 8.36 -13.90
C MET A 197 13.16 7.94 -14.38
N ARG A 198 13.26 7.31 -15.56
CA ARG A 198 14.56 6.96 -16.15
C ARG A 198 15.38 8.20 -16.46
N ARG A 199 14.73 9.23 -16.99
CA ARG A 199 15.37 10.51 -17.33
C ARG A 199 15.82 11.25 -16.07
N ASP A 200 15.00 11.28 -15.03
CA ASP A 200 15.35 11.85 -13.73
C ASP A 200 16.57 11.15 -13.12
N HIS A 201 16.60 9.82 -13.12
CA HIS A 201 17.77 9.06 -12.65
C HIS A 201 19.05 9.32 -13.44
N ALA A 202 18.95 9.57 -14.75
CA ALA A 202 20.10 9.91 -15.57
C ALA A 202 20.62 11.34 -15.33
N LEU A 203 19.74 12.27 -14.94
CA LEU A 203 20.06 13.69 -14.74
C LEU A 203 20.48 14.02 -13.29
N ARG A 204 20.06 13.22 -12.30
CA ARG A 204 20.43 13.38 -10.88
C ARG A 204 21.94 13.55 -10.62
N PRO A 205 22.85 12.71 -11.15
CA PRO A 205 24.27 12.89 -10.87
C PRO A 205 24.83 14.23 -11.40
N ALA A 206 24.35 14.69 -12.57
CA ALA A 206 24.74 15.99 -13.11
C ALA A 206 24.16 17.18 -12.31
N ALA A 207 22.96 17.01 -11.74
CA ALA A 207 22.33 18.02 -10.89
C ALA A 207 22.98 18.09 -9.50
N ASP A 208 23.34 16.94 -8.92
CA ASP A 208 24.04 16.84 -7.63
C ASP A 208 25.44 17.47 -7.75
N GLU A 209 26.17 17.19 -8.84
CA GLU A 209 27.44 17.86 -9.15
C GLU A 209 27.24 19.38 -9.28
N ALA A 210 26.30 19.86 -10.10
CA ALA A 210 26.05 21.29 -10.27
C ALA A 210 25.66 22.01 -8.97
N SER A 211 24.92 21.36 -8.06
CA SER A 211 24.58 21.93 -6.75
C SER A 211 25.78 22.06 -5.81
N SER A 212 26.76 21.15 -5.92
CA SER A 212 27.99 21.19 -5.11
C SER A 212 28.96 22.32 -5.50
N TRP A 213 28.85 22.86 -6.72
CA TRP A 213 29.63 24.04 -7.18
C TRP A 213 28.97 25.39 -6.83
N SER A 214 27.74 25.37 -6.30
CA SER A 214 26.98 26.56 -5.90
C SER A 214 27.03 26.87 -4.39
N MET A 215 27.84 26.11 -3.64
CA MET A 215 28.25 26.36 -2.25
C MET A 215 29.73 26.70 -2.20
#